data_AF-A0A6P2D6S0-F1
#
_entry.id   AF-A0A6P2D6S0-F1
#
_cell.length_a   1.000
_cell.length_b   1.000
_cell.length_c   1.000
_cell.angle_alpha   90.00
_cell.angle_beta   90.00
_cell.angle_gamma   90.00
#
_symmetry.space_group_name_H-M   'P 1'
#
loop_
_entity.id
_entity.type
_entity.pdbx_description
1 polymer ?
#
loop_
_entity_poly.entity_id
_entity_poly.type
_entity_poly.pdbx_seq_one_letter_code
_entity_poly.pdbx_strand_id
1 'polypeptide(L)'
;MAVANYADANGHYPPAYTLGPDKEPWHSWRVLILPYIEQDDLFKAYRFDEPWNGPNNSQLASRIPKTFVFHDTKLPTTTTNYLAVVGTNTMWPGAKGRKPEEIKDGTSWTILIAENNGLDVHWMEPRDLTFDTMDFRVDTPDGVSSWYKQPGVVTTDGSVLRLSKETTPEALRAALTVNGGEDISRGDGAWTVIPDGRARERKE
;
A
#
# COMPACT_ATOMS: atom_id res chain seq x y z
N MET A 1 3.90 -8.15 10.37
CA MET A 1 3.45 -7.39 9.17
C MET A 1 4.41 -7.70 8.04
N ALA A 2 3.96 -8.14 6.86
CA ALA A 2 4.85 -8.64 5.79
C ALA A 2 5.90 -7.62 5.31
N VAL A 3 5.50 -6.34 5.17
CA VAL A 3 6.41 -5.26 4.77
C VAL A 3 7.49 -4.99 5.82
N ALA A 4 7.18 -5.09 7.13
CA ALA A 4 8.18 -5.03 8.18
C ALA A 4 9.09 -6.28 8.18
N ASN A 5 8.53 -7.47 7.99
CA ASN A 5 9.34 -8.69 7.92
C ASN A 5 10.34 -8.64 6.73
N TYR A 6 9.94 -8.04 5.60
CA TYR A 6 10.86 -7.74 4.50
C TYR A 6 11.97 -6.78 4.97
N ALA A 7 11.63 -5.72 5.69
CA ALA A 7 12.62 -4.77 6.21
C ALA A 7 13.62 -5.41 7.18
N ASP A 8 13.14 -6.27 8.08
CA ASP A 8 13.98 -7.02 9.03
C ASP A 8 14.98 -7.92 8.30
N ALA A 9 14.56 -8.55 7.19
CA ALA A 9 15.40 -9.46 6.41
C ALA A 9 16.39 -8.73 5.48
N ASN A 10 16.07 -7.52 5.01
CA ASN A 10 16.84 -6.81 3.97
C ASN A 10 17.54 -5.54 4.47
N GLY A 11 17.27 -5.09 5.71
CA GLY A 11 17.79 -3.85 6.28
C GLY A 11 17.14 -2.57 5.75
N HIS A 12 16.12 -2.70 4.89
CA HIS A 12 15.32 -1.59 4.36
C HIS A 12 13.92 -2.09 3.97
N TYR A 13 12.92 -1.22 4.05
CA TYR A 13 11.58 -1.47 3.51
C TYR A 13 11.63 -1.77 2.01
N PRO A 14 10.69 -2.54 1.44
CA PRO A 14 10.67 -2.82 0.02
C PRO A 14 10.58 -1.51 -0.78
N PRO A 15 11.27 -1.40 -1.94
CA PRO A 15 11.00 -0.31 -2.87
C PRO A 15 9.55 -0.44 -3.39
N ALA A 16 8.97 0.66 -3.89
CA ALA A 16 7.64 0.62 -4.51
C ALA A 16 7.63 -0.32 -5.72
N TYR A 17 8.74 -0.29 -6.47
CA TYR A 17 8.98 -1.15 -7.62
C TYR A 17 10.47 -1.39 -7.80
N THR A 18 10.83 -2.43 -8.55
CA THR A 18 12.20 -2.62 -9.07
C THR A 18 12.23 -2.36 -10.56
N LEU A 19 13.37 -1.87 -11.04
CA LEU A 19 13.59 -1.56 -12.45
C LEU A 19 14.12 -2.78 -13.21
N GLY A 20 13.67 -2.94 -14.45
CA GLY A 20 14.26 -3.86 -15.42
C GLY A 20 15.55 -3.32 -16.06
N PRO A 21 16.18 -4.10 -16.95
CA PRO A 21 17.35 -3.66 -17.73
C PRO A 21 17.08 -2.46 -18.65
N ASP A 22 15.82 -2.28 -19.06
CA ASP A 22 15.31 -1.14 -19.82
C ASP A 22 15.11 0.14 -18.96
N LYS A 23 15.33 0.05 -17.65
CA LYS A 23 15.08 1.09 -16.64
C LYS A 23 13.59 1.41 -16.45
N GLU A 24 12.70 0.55 -16.91
CA GLU A 24 11.27 0.66 -16.66
C GLU A 24 10.87 -0.12 -15.40
N PRO A 25 9.82 0.30 -14.66
CA PRO A 25 9.29 -0.46 -13.54
C PRO A 25 8.79 -1.84 -13.98
N TRP A 26 9.38 -2.90 -13.45
CA TRP A 26 9.02 -4.29 -13.82
C TRP A 26 8.23 -5.01 -12.73
N HIS A 27 8.58 -4.83 -11.46
CA HIS A 27 8.02 -5.63 -10.38
C HIS A 27 7.50 -4.74 -9.25
N SER A 28 6.28 -5.00 -8.81
CA SER A 28 5.67 -4.33 -7.65
C SER A 28 6.23 -4.84 -6.32
N TRP A 29 6.25 -3.96 -5.32
CA TRP A 29 6.47 -4.32 -3.91
C TRP A 29 5.60 -5.50 -3.44
N ARG A 30 4.37 -5.63 -3.98
CA ARG A 30 3.45 -6.73 -3.67
C ARG A 30 4.06 -8.10 -4.00
N VAL A 31 4.79 -8.20 -5.10
CA VAL A 31 5.47 -9.45 -5.49
C VAL A 31 6.66 -9.73 -4.58
N LEU A 32 7.40 -8.69 -4.18
CA LEU A 32 8.56 -8.82 -3.29
C LEU A 32 8.21 -9.35 -1.89
N ILE A 33 6.99 -9.09 -1.43
CA ILE A 33 6.55 -9.52 -0.09
C ILE A 33 5.88 -10.90 -0.06
N LEU A 34 5.68 -11.57 -1.21
CA LEU A 34 5.00 -12.87 -1.28
C LEU A 34 5.54 -13.93 -0.29
N PRO A 35 6.86 -14.09 -0.10
CA PRO A 35 7.40 -15.05 0.87
C PRO A 35 6.97 -14.75 2.32
N TYR A 36 6.68 -13.48 2.63
CA TYR A 36 6.31 -13.01 3.97
C TYR A 36 4.80 -13.06 4.23
N ILE A 37 4.01 -13.52 3.26
CA ILE A 37 2.57 -13.77 3.37
C ILE A 37 2.21 -15.22 2.99
N GLU A 38 3.15 -16.16 3.20
CA GLU A 38 2.96 -17.60 2.97
C GLU A 38 2.65 -17.92 1.49
N GLN A 39 3.19 -17.13 0.55
CA GLN A 39 3.02 -17.31 -0.90
C GLN A 39 4.34 -17.72 -1.59
N ASP A 40 5.17 -18.53 -0.94
CA ASP A 40 6.45 -19.01 -1.48
C ASP A 40 6.31 -19.71 -2.84
N ASP A 41 5.27 -20.52 -3.02
CA ASP A 41 5.04 -21.24 -4.28
C ASP A 41 4.65 -20.29 -5.43
N LEU A 42 3.99 -19.17 -5.14
CA LEU A 42 3.71 -18.14 -6.12
C LEU A 42 4.97 -17.33 -6.43
N PHE A 43 5.76 -16.99 -5.41
CA PHE A 43 7.02 -16.28 -5.57
C PHE A 43 8.02 -17.07 -6.44
N LYS A 44 8.15 -18.38 -6.22
CA LYS A 44 9.02 -19.25 -7.04
C LYS A 44 8.55 -19.40 -8.48
N ALA A 45 7.24 -19.27 -8.74
CA ALA A 45 6.68 -19.34 -10.09
C ALA A 45 6.86 -18.02 -10.86
N TYR A 46 7.01 -16.90 -10.16
CA TYR A 46 7.20 -15.58 -10.74
C TYR A 46 8.63 -15.43 -11.31
N ARG A 47 8.74 -14.80 -12.48
CA ARG A 47 9.98 -14.59 -13.23
C ARG A 47 10.44 -13.15 -13.08
N PHE A 48 11.59 -12.96 -12.44
CA PHE A 48 12.20 -11.65 -12.20
C PHE A 48 13.10 -11.17 -13.37
N ASP A 49 13.23 -11.99 -14.41
CA ASP A 49 13.97 -11.71 -15.65
C ASP A 49 13.06 -11.22 -16.79
N GLU A 50 11.77 -10.98 -16.52
CA GLU A 50 10.79 -10.38 -17.44
C GLU A 50 9.82 -9.44 -16.70
N PRO A 51 9.16 -8.48 -17.35
CA PRO A 51 8.20 -7.59 -16.68
C PRO A 51 7.01 -8.36 -16.11
N TRP A 52 6.25 -7.72 -15.20
CA TRP A 52 5.06 -8.33 -14.57
C TRP A 52 3.99 -8.83 -15.56
N ASN A 53 3.90 -8.22 -16.74
CA ASN A 53 2.99 -8.59 -17.83
C ASN A 53 3.69 -9.40 -18.93
N GLY A 54 4.88 -9.94 -18.63
CA GLY A 54 5.64 -10.80 -19.52
C GLY A 54 4.94 -12.14 -19.82
N PRO A 55 5.48 -12.93 -20.75
CA PRO A 55 4.84 -14.16 -21.24
C PRO A 55 4.64 -15.22 -20.16
N ASN A 56 5.48 -15.28 -19.13
CA ASN A 56 5.33 -16.22 -18.02
C ASN A 56 4.51 -15.62 -16.88
N ASN A 57 4.82 -14.38 -16.47
CA ASN A 57 4.19 -13.72 -15.33
C ASN A 57 2.70 -13.47 -15.57
N SER A 58 2.29 -13.06 -16.77
CA SER A 58 0.88 -12.82 -17.10
C SER A 58 -0.04 -14.03 -16.83
N GLN A 59 0.49 -15.25 -16.89
CA GLN A 59 -0.25 -16.48 -16.57
C GLN A 59 -0.59 -16.63 -15.08
N LEU A 60 0.07 -15.85 -14.22
CA LEU A 60 -0.14 -15.85 -12.77
C LEU A 60 -1.25 -14.88 -12.32
N ALA A 61 -1.86 -14.11 -13.25
CA ALA A 61 -2.83 -13.06 -12.92
C ALA A 61 -3.97 -13.53 -12.01
N SER A 62 -4.50 -14.75 -12.22
CA SER A 62 -5.59 -15.33 -11.43
C SER A 62 -5.17 -15.86 -10.06
N ARG A 63 -3.87 -15.93 -9.76
CA ARG A 63 -3.32 -16.41 -8.48
C ARG A 63 -3.13 -15.29 -7.46
N ILE A 64 -3.95 -14.25 -7.51
CA ILE A 64 -3.90 -13.14 -6.54
C ILE A 64 -4.03 -13.67 -5.09
N PRO A 65 -3.13 -13.28 -4.17
CA PRO A 65 -3.30 -13.57 -2.75
C PRO A 65 -4.56 -12.92 -2.17
N LYS A 66 -5.32 -13.66 -1.35
CA LYS A 66 -6.53 -13.12 -0.69
C LYS A 66 -6.25 -11.91 0.21
N THR A 67 -5.00 -11.76 0.69
CA THR A 67 -4.55 -10.61 1.48
C THR A 67 -4.40 -9.32 0.70
N PHE A 68 -4.45 -9.36 -0.65
CA PHE A 68 -4.37 -8.18 -1.51
C PHE A 68 -5.74 -7.60 -1.88
N VAL A 69 -6.83 -8.19 -1.40
CA VAL A 69 -8.19 -7.76 -1.71
C VAL A 69 -8.99 -7.56 -0.43
N PHE A 70 -10.08 -6.80 -0.50
CA PHE A 70 -11.02 -6.71 0.62
C PHE A 70 -11.57 -8.09 1.01
N HIS A 71 -11.94 -8.22 2.29
CA HIS A 71 -12.32 -9.50 2.90
C HIS A 71 -13.41 -10.27 2.13
N ASP A 72 -14.33 -9.53 1.52
CA ASP A 72 -15.52 -10.05 0.85
C ASP A 72 -15.44 -10.00 -0.69
N THR A 73 -14.26 -9.74 -1.24
CA THR A 73 -14.04 -9.78 -2.68
C THR A 73 -14.25 -11.20 -3.21
N LYS A 74 -15.07 -11.34 -4.25
CA LYS A 74 -15.24 -12.61 -4.97
C LYS A 74 -13.99 -12.91 -5.78
N LEU A 75 -13.45 -14.12 -5.61
CA LEU A 75 -12.28 -14.60 -6.35
C LEU A 75 -12.70 -15.58 -7.46
N PRO A 76 -11.92 -15.69 -8.56
CA PRO A 76 -10.70 -14.95 -8.82
C PRO A 76 -10.98 -13.51 -9.28
N THR A 77 -10.14 -12.58 -8.83
CA THR A 77 -9.96 -11.25 -9.43
C THR A 77 -8.49 -11.11 -9.85
N THR A 78 -8.16 -10.05 -10.57
CA THR A 78 -6.77 -9.71 -10.91
C THR A 78 -6.34 -8.38 -10.29
N THR A 79 -7.26 -7.66 -9.64
CA THR A 79 -7.01 -6.34 -9.09
C THR A 79 -6.87 -6.35 -7.57
N THR A 80 -6.04 -5.46 -7.05
CA THR A 80 -5.78 -5.28 -5.61
C THR A 80 -6.50 -4.04 -5.07
N ASN A 81 -6.81 -4.07 -3.78
CA ASN A 81 -7.40 -2.94 -3.06
C ASN A 81 -6.43 -2.24 -2.10
N TYR A 82 -5.16 -2.68 -2.04
CA TYR A 82 -4.18 -2.16 -1.10
C TYR A 82 -2.99 -1.58 -1.87
N LEU A 83 -2.85 -0.26 -1.81
CA LEU A 83 -1.86 0.49 -2.59
C LEU A 83 -0.86 1.19 -1.68
N ALA A 84 0.35 1.31 -2.18
CA ALA A 84 1.31 2.29 -1.69
C ALA A 84 0.89 3.71 -2.13
N VAL A 85 1.45 4.73 -1.50
CA VAL A 85 1.45 6.10 -2.04
C VAL A 85 2.89 6.45 -2.38
N VAL A 86 3.20 6.50 -3.67
CA VAL A 86 4.56 6.66 -4.18
C VAL A 86 4.91 8.14 -4.27
N GLY A 87 6.03 8.52 -3.67
CA GLY A 87 6.53 9.90 -3.69
C GLY A 87 7.84 10.05 -2.93
N THR A 88 8.66 11.03 -3.31
CA THR A 88 10.03 11.22 -2.78
C THR A 88 10.10 11.34 -1.27
N ASN A 89 9.03 11.79 -0.59
CA ASN A 89 8.95 11.99 0.85
C ASN A 89 7.98 11.02 1.56
N THR A 90 7.36 10.07 0.86
CA THR A 90 6.42 9.08 1.45
C THR A 90 7.16 7.80 1.83
N MET A 91 6.57 6.83 2.53
CA MET A 91 7.22 5.53 2.78
C MET A 91 7.77 4.82 1.52
N TRP A 92 7.32 5.20 0.33
CA TRP A 92 7.60 4.57 -0.95
C TRP A 92 8.24 5.56 -1.94
N PRO A 93 9.57 5.81 -1.87
CA PRO A 93 10.24 6.79 -2.73
C PRO A 93 10.50 6.30 -4.16
N GLY A 94 9.85 5.24 -4.62
CA GLY A 94 10.01 4.64 -5.94
C GLY A 94 10.96 3.45 -5.95
N ALA A 95 12.01 3.49 -6.76
CA ALA A 95 12.93 2.37 -7.02
C ALA A 95 13.84 1.98 -5.85
N LYS A 96 13.85 2.75 -4.76
CA LYS A 96 14.67 2.50 -3.57
C LYS A 96 13.77 2.21 -2.38
N GLY A 97 14.22 1.28 -1.54
CA GLY A 97 13.62 1.05 -0.23
C GLY A 97 14.05 2.11 0.76
N ARG A 98 13.15 2.53 1.67
CA ARG A 98 13.53 3.36 2.81
C ARG A 98 14.17 2.54 3.92
N LYS A 99 15.08 3.15 4.65
CA LYS A 99 15.60 2.61 5.89
C LYS A 99 14.75 3.08 7.07
N PRO A 100 14.65 2.30 8.17
CA PRO A 100 13.89 2.70 9.35
C PRO A 100 14.32 4.05 9.94
N GLU A 101 15.61 4.33 9.91
CA GLU A 101 16.22 5.59 10.35
C GLU A 101 15.74 6.83 9.57
N GLU A 102 15.16 6.68 8.37
CA GLU A 102 14.64 7.81 7.57
C GLU A 102 13.24 8.26 8.01
N ILE A 103 12.56 7.51 8.89
CA ILE A 103 11.21 7.82 9.37
C ILE A 103 11.32 8.74 10.59
N LYS A 104 11.11 10.04 10.38
CA LYS A 104 11.31 11.09 11.38
C LYS A 104 10.01 11.55 12.06
N ASP A 105 8.88 11.45 11.37
CA ASP A 105 7.58 11.91 11.89
C ASP A 105 6.90 10.88 12.82
N GLY A 106 7.53 9.73 13.03
CA GLY A 106 7.05 8.68 13.92
C GLY A 106 6.21 7.59 13.23
N THR A 107 6.45 6.34 13.62
CA THR A 107 5.91 5.16 12.92
C THR A 107 4.42 4.93 13.11
N SER A 108 3.81 5.49 14.16
CA SER A 108 2.39 5.30 14.50
C SER A 108 1.42 6.15 13.69
N TRP A 109 1.94 7.09 12.90
CA TRP A 109 1.12 8.03 12.12
C TRP A 109 1.50 8.09 10.65
N THR A 110 2.74 7.74 10.31
CA THR A 110 3.16 7.57 8.91
C THR A 110 2.45 6.38 8.27
N ILE A 111 1.54 6.67 7.36
CA ILE A 111 0.82 5.69 6.54
C ILE A 111 1.81 4.93 5.66
N LEU A 112 1.73 3.61 5.75
CA LEU A 112 2.48 2.66 4.95
C LEU A 112 1.64 2.15 3.78
N ILE A 113 0.39 1.74 4.00
CA ILE A 113 -0.48 1.21 2.93
C ILE A 113 -1.87 1.83 3.08
N ALA A 114 -2.49 2.18 1.96
CA ALA A 114 -3.85 2.70 1.92
C ALA A 114 -4.79 1.76 1.17
N GLU A 115 -6.05 1.73 1.60
CA GLU A 115 -7.11 1.15 0.80
C GLU A 115 -7.44 2.04 -0.41
N ASN A 116 -7.74 1.40 -1.54
CA ASN A 116 -8.29 2.04 -2.72
C ASN A 116 -9.36 1.15 -3.37
N ASN A 117 -10.41 1.80 -3.88
CA ASN A 117 -11.49 1.15 -4.62
C ASN A 117 -11.84 1.88 -5.94
N GLY A 118 -10.86 2.51 -6.59
CA GLY A 118 -11.09 3.29 -7.80
C GLY A 118 -10.11 3.07 -8.95
N LEU A 119 -8.91 2.54 -8.68
CA LEU A 119 -7.84 2.49 -9.67
C LEU A 119 -7.67 1.15 -10.41
N ASP A 120 -8.39 0.11 -9.99
CA ASP A 120 -8.35 -1.23 -10.59
C ASP A 120 -6.93 -1.72 -10.91
N VAL A 121 -6.02 -1.55 -9.95
CA VAL A 121 -4.60 -1.88 -10.09
C VAL A 121 -4.42 -3.38 -10.18
N HIS A 122 -3.77 -3.87 -11.23
CA HIS A 122 -3.44 -5.28 -11.33
C HIS A 122 -2.41 -5.64 -10.24
N TRP A 123 -2.62 -6.75 -9.51
CA TRP A 123 -1.84 -7.01 -8.28
C TRP A 123 -0.33 -7.20 -8.48
N MET A 124 0.12 -7.58 -9.68
CA MET A 124 1.55 -7.65 -10.04
C MET A 124 2.10 -6.36 -10.67
N GLU A 125 1.23 -5.44 -11.09
CA GLU A 125 1.61 -4.21 -11.80
C GLU A 125 2.31 -3.25 -10.82
N PRO A 126 3.49 -2.69 -11.16
CA PRO A 126 4.20 -1.68 -10.37
C PRO A 126 3.55 -0.29 -10.48
N ARG A 127 2.22 -0.24 -10.32
CA ARG A 127 1.41 0.98 -10.28
C ARG A 127 0.70 1.05 -8.94
N ASP A 128 0.68 2.23 -8.34
CA ASP A 128 0.07 2.54 -7.06
C ASP A 128 -0.43 4.01 -7.10
N LEU A 129 -0.93 4.56 -5.98
CA LEU A 129 -1.24 5.99 -5.89
C LEU A 129 0.05 6.81 -6.00
N THR A 130 -0.03 7.99 -6.64
CA THR A 130 1.11 8.91 -6.77
C THR A 130 0.85 10.15 -5.94
N PHE A 131 1.74 10.46 -4.99
CA PHE A 131 1.58 11.54 -4.02
C PHE A 131 1.30 12.91 -4.67
N ASP A 132 1.94 13.18 -5.81
CA ASP A 132 1.83 14.49 -6.47
C ASP A 132 0.51 14.69 -7.21
N THR A 133 -0.19 13.60 -7.56
CA THR A 133 -1.39 13.65 -8.41
C THR A 133 -2.65 13.09 -7.75
N MET A 134 -2.52 12.35 -6.65
CA MET A 134 -3.67 11.75 -5.95
C MET A 134 -4.60 12.81 -5.38
N ASP A 135 -5.87 12.44 -5.21
CA ASP A 135 -6.84 13.24 -4.47
C ASP A 135 -6.66 13.00 -2.96
N PHE A 136 -6.33 14.06 -2.23
CA PHE A 136 -6.13 14.03 -0.78
C PHE A 136 -7.46 14.09 0.00
N ARG A 137 -8.60 14.23 -0.67
CA ARG A 137 -9.90 14.00 -0.04
C ARG A 137 -10.13 12.50 0.15
N VAL A 138 -10.56 12.14 1.35
CA VAL A 138 -10.95 10.77 1.66
C VAL A 138 -12.20 10.39 0.86
N ASP A 139 -12.23 9.13 0.42
CA ASP A 139 -13.32 8.49 -0.30
C ASP A 139 -13.47 8.90 -1.78
N THR A 140 -12.33 8.98 -2.48
CA THR A 140 -12.23 9.35 -3.90
C THR A 140 -11.57 8.23 -4.72
N PRO A 141 -11.91 8.09 -6.02
CA PRO A 141 -11.36 7.00 -6.85
C PRO A 141 -9.83 7.03 -6.97
N ASP A 142 -9.24 8.23 -7.09
CA ASP A 142 -7.79 8.46 -7.20
C ASP A 142 -7.16 8.84 -5.86
N GLY A 143 -7.74 8.36 -4.75
CA GLY A 143 -7.28 8.64 -3.40
C GLY A 143 -7.51 7.47 -2.46
N VAL A 144 -7.48 7.75 -1.15
CA VAL A 144 -7.76 6.73 -0.13
C VAL A 144 -9.27 6.45 -0.09
N SER A 145 -9.68 5.23 -0.47
CA SER A 145 -11.09 4.88 -0.66
C SER A 145 -11.37 3.40 -0.43
N SER A 146 -12.64 3.06 -0.20
CA SER A 146 -13.04 1.70 0.18
C SER A 146 -14.51 1.39 -0.13
N TRP A 147 -14.92 0.12 -0.02
CA TRP A 147 -16.33 -0.27 0.06
C TRP A 147 -16.95 0.08 1.42
N TYR A 148 -16.11 0.27 2.43
CA TYR A 148 -16.54 0.69 3.75
C TYR A 148 -16.76 2.20 3.81
N LYS A 149 -17.63 2.67 4.71
CA LYS A 149 -17.91 4.12 4.89
C LYS A 149 -16.66 4.90 5.25
N GLN A 150 -15.72 4.26 5.95
CA GLN A 150 -14.42 4.81 6.31
C GLN A 150 -13.31 3.89 5.77
N PRO A 151 -12.48 4.37 4.83
CA PRO A 151 -11.39 3.57 4.32
C PRO A 151 -10.32 3.31 5.38
N GLY A 152 -9.66 2.17 5.24
CA GLY A 152 -8.57 1.75 6.10
C GLY A 152 -7.21 2.22 5.61
N VAL A 153 -6.30 2.44 6.55
CA VAL A 153 -4.87 2.59 6.29
C VAL A 153 -4.08 1.78 7.31
N VAL A 154 -2.88 1.35 6.92
CA VAL A 154 -1.90 0.70 7.81
C VAL A 154 -0.77 1.67 8.02
N THR A 155 -0.38 1.93 9.26
CA THR A 155 0.77 2.76 9.62
C THR A 155 2.05 1.93 9.71
N THR A 156 3.19 2.60 9.80
CA THR A 156 4.50 1.95 9.75
C THR A 156 4.81 1.07 10.97
N ASP A 157 4.17 1.32 12.12
CA ASP A 157 4.18 0.44 13.29
C ASP A 157 3.22 -0.76 13.19
N GLY A 158 2.46 -0.85 12.10
CA GLY A 158 1.47 -1.91 11.86
C GLY A 158 0.09 -1.64 12.45
N SER A 159 -0.16 -0.47 13.04
CA SER A 159 -1.51 -0.08 13.47
C SER A 159 -2.43 0.07 12.25
N VAL A 160 -3.69 -0.36 12.41
CA VAL A 160 -4.71 -0.20 11.38
C VAL A 160 -5.66 0.90 11.82
N LEU A 161 -5.79 1.95 11.00
CA LEU A 161 -6.61 3.12 11.27
C LEU A 161 -7.74 3.24 10.23
N ARG A 162 -8.84 3.89 10.62
CA ARG A 162 -9.90 4.37 9.72
C ARG A 162 -9.78 5.85 9.53
N LEU A 163 -10.00 6.30 8.30
CA LEU A 163 -10.10 7.72 7.97
C LEU A 163 -11.55 8.17 7.91
N SER A 164 -11.87 9.24 8.62
CA SER A 164 -13.13 9.95 8.44
C SER A 164 -13.13 10.75 7.13
N LYS A 165 -14.31 10.97 6.53
CA LYS A 165 -14.47 11.93 5.41
C LYS A 165 -14.13 13.37 5.79
N GLU A 166 -14.18 13.67 7.08
CA GLU A 166 -13.79 14.97 7.64
C GLU A 166 -12.26 15.13 7.78
N THR A 167 -11.47 14.09 7.47
CA THR A 167 -10.01 14.21 7.44
C THR A 167 -9.64 15.25 6.38
N THR A 168 -8.94 16.31 6.79
CA THR A 168 -8.54 17.36 5.86
C THR A 168 -7.46 16.86 4.90
N PRO A 169 -7.40 17.40 3.67
CA PRO A 169 -6.34 17.10 2.73
C PRO A 169 -4.93 17.31 3.30
N GLU A 170 -4.75 18.33 4.14
CA GLU A 170 -3.49 18.66 4.79
C GLU A 170 -3.08 17.59 5.80
N ALA A 171 -4.03 17.11 6.62
CA ALA A 171 -3.78 16.05 7.59
C ALA A 171 -3.43 14.73 6.89
N LEU A 172 -4.14 14.39 5.81
CA LEU A 172 -3.81 13.19 5.02
C LEU A 172 -2.42 13.32 4.36
N ARG A 173 -2.10 14.49 3.81
CA ARG A 173 -0.77 14.76 3.22
C ARG A 173 0.35 14.56 4.23
N ALA A 174 0.23 15.14 5.42
CA ALA A 174 1.21 15.01 6.49
C ALA A 174 1.37 13.55 6.94
N ALA A 175 0.27 12.81 7.09
CA ALA A 175 0.32 11.39 7.46
C ALA A 175 0.95 10.49 6.39
N LEU A 176 1.05 10.94 5.14
CA LEU A 176 1.67 10.20 4.05
C LEU A 176 3.17 10.46 3.92
N THR A 177 3.72 11.48 4.60
CA THR A 177 5.15 11.81 4.59
C THR A 177 5.90 11.22 5.77
N VAL A 178 7.22 11.05 5.61
CA VAL A 178 8.09 10.45 6.64
C VAL A 178 8.90 11.48 7.43
N ASN A 179 8.96 12.73 6.97
CA ASN A 179 9.84 13.78 7.46
C ASN A 179 9.32 15.21 7.21
N GLY A 180 8.00 15.41 7.17
CA GLY A 180 7.36 16.72 7.01
C GLY A 180 7.36 17.56 8.29
N GLY A 181 7.37 16.93 9.47
CA GLY A 181 7.46 17.60 10.78
C GLY A 181 6.18 18.33 11.23
N GLU A 182 5.04 18.11 10.57
CA GLU A 182 3.77 18.71 10.96
C GLU A 182 3.20 18.09 12.24
N ASP A 183 2.61 18.92 13.11
CA ASP A 183 1.88 18.45 14.29
C ASP A 183 0.47 17.98 13.91
N ILE A 184 0.38 16.71 13.56
CA ILE A 184 -0.88 15.97 13.45
C ILE A 184 -1.37 15.57 14.84
N SER A 185 -1.68 16.56 15.68
CA SER A 185 -2.41 16.33 16.91
C SER A 185 -3.69 15.52 16.58
N ARG A 186 -4.05 14.54 17.41
CA ARG A 186 -5.26 13.72 17.27
C ARG A 186 -6.51 14.63 17.34
N GLY A 187 -6.83 15.33 16.25
CA GLY A 187 -8.02 16.16 16.16
C GLY A 187 -9.27 15.29 16.19
N ASP A 188 -10.08 15.49 17.22
CA ASP A 188 -11.53 15.21 17.35
C ASP A 188 -12.11 13.94 16.71
N GLY A 189 -11.33 12.86 16.58
CA GLY A 189 -11.81 11.55 16.08
C GLY A 189 -11.66 11.32 14.57
N ALA A 190 -10.89 12.14 13.84
CA ALA A 190 -10.64 11.95 12.41
C ALA A 190 -9.91 10.64 12.08
N TRP A 191 -9.10 10.14 13.02
CA TRP A 191 -8.33 8.91 12.92
C TRP A 191 -8.67 7.99 14.08
N THR A 192 -9.34 6.88 13.78
CA THR A 192 -9.75 5.92 14.82
C THR A 192 -9.11 4.57 14.58
N VAL A 193 -8.52 3.99 15.62
CA VAL A 193 -7.93 2.65 15.57
C VAL A 193 -9.00 1.62 15.25
N ILE A 194 -8.67 0.60 14.44
CA ILE A 194 -9.50 -0.58 14.25
C ILE A 194 -9.02 -1.70 15.18
N PRO A 195 -9.71 -1.99 16.29
CA PRO A 195 -9.20 -2.96 17.27
C PRO A 195 -9.04 -4.38 16.71
N ASP A 196 -9.87 -4.78 15.74
CA ASP A 196 -9.87 -6.11 15.11
C ASP A 196 -9.34 -6.13 13.65
N GLY A 197 -8.91 -4.97 13.15
CA GLY A 197 -8.53 -4.72 11.76
C GLY A 197 -9.61 -4.94 10.69
N ARG A 198 -10.86 -5.31 11.03
CA ARG A 198 -11.80 -5.91 10.05
C ARG A 198 -13.25 -5.42 10.13
N ALA A 199 -13.88 -5.33 11.30
CA ALA A 199 -15.33 -5.06 11.39
C ALA A 199 -15.68 -3.60 11.08
N ARG A 200 -16.12 -3.31 9.85
CA ARG A 200 -16.46 -1.96 9.37
C ARG A 200 -17.83 -1.92 8.71
N GLU A 201 -18.50 -0.78 8.86
CA GLU A 201 -19.77 -0.51 8.18
C GLU A 201 -19.54 -0.29 6.68
N ARG A 202 -20.33 -0.98 5.84
CA ARG A 202 -20.28 -0.85 4.38
C ARG A 202 -21.07 0.38 3.92
N LYS A 203 -20.70 0.91 2.76
CA LYS A 203 -21.58 1.79 1.99
C LYS A 203 -22.79 0.97 1.52
N GLU A 204 -23.95 1.60 1.56
CA GLU A 204 -25.20 1.05 1.01
C GLU A 204 -25.13 0.97 -0.52
#